data_AF-A0A7Y3UKG3-F1
#
_entry.id   AF-A0A7Y3UKG3-F1
#
_cell.length_a   1.000
_cell.length_b   1.000
_cell.length_c   1.000
_cell.angle_alpha   90.00
_cell.angle_beta   90.00
_cell.angle_gamma   90.00
#
_symmetry.space_group_name_H-M   'P 1'
#
loop_
_entity.id
_entity.type
_entity.pdbx_description
1 polymer ?
#
loop_
_entity_poly.entity_id
_entity_poly.type
_entity_poly.pdbx_seq_one_letter_code
_entity_poly.pdbx_strand_id
1 'polypeptide(L)'
;MIKKNKILVVLNMVKDSFDLYLKIQGEKTISEKYEIYLLNSTIIDTRKKAILEICKDENRKVVIVSTQSVEAGVDIDFDVGFRAYAPFDSIVQVAGRINRNSSKECCEMFVFEDGTSKKVYKKDSKSIETNDDASIKSFFSKKFIDENSEIKEFYDRVINGIDQKNKTLFIDSSQTNVSDIRNLFLRQVDRNVHLIEGDTISLFIPYNEDGEKLWLEYESLFDGEKCFENAISIKEFKKQLIPYSINIFNCYTKHGKLKEIIDEEIRYGFYYCENWSKYYNLETGLDQEEFKKSVGEREALFV
;
A
#
# COMPACT_ATOMS: atom_id res chain seq x y z
N MET A 1 -16.41 -25.23 17.23
CA MET A 1 -15.32 -25.22 16.23
C MET A 1 -15.43 -23.93 15.44
N ILE A 2 -14.49 -23.00 15.60
CA ILE A 2 -14.51 -21.72 14.88
C ILE A 2 -14.31 -22.01 13.39
N LYS A 3 -15.27 -21.62 12.55
CA LYS A 3 -15.12 -21.72 11.10
C LYS A 3 -14.10 -20.67 10.67
N LYS A 4 -12.88 -21.11 10.32
CA LYS A 4 -11.82 -20.25 9.75
C LYS A 4 -12.18 -19.93 8.29
N ASN A 5 -13.11 -19.01 8.10
CA ASN A 5 -13.64 -18.63 6.80
C ASN A 5 -12.81 -17.51 6.18
N LYS A 6 -12.38 -16.52 6.96
CA LYS A 6 -11.66 -15.34 6.48
C LYS A 6 -10.23 -15.32 6.99
N ILE A 7 -9.28 -15.39 6.06
CA ILE A 7 -7.85 -15.44 6.35
C ILE A 7 -7.18 -14.21 5.73
N LEU A 8 -6.37 -13.52 6.52
CA LEU A 8 -5.54 -12.40 6.05
C LEU A 8 -4.08 -12.81 6.07
N VAL A 9 -3.36 -12.56 4.97
CA VAL A 9 -1.91 -12.73 4.88
C VAL A 9 -1.29 -11.41 4.47
N VAL A 10 -0.43 -10.85 5.32
CA VAL A 10 0.21 -9.55 5.09
C VAL A 10 1.72 -9.74 4.96
N LEU A 11 2.27 -9.29 3.84
CA LEU A 11 3.68 -9.35 3.48
C LEU A 11 4.29 -7.96 3.39
N ASN A 12 5.61 -7.85 3.50
CA ASN A 12 6.28 -6.56 3.47
C ASN A 12 6.44 -5.99 2.06
N MET A 13 6.64 -6.84 1.05
CA MET A 13 6.85 -6.40 -0.34
C MET A 13 5.71 -6.83 -1.27
N VAL A 14 5.43 -5.99 -2.27
CA VAL A 14 4.46 -6.27 -3.34
C VAL A 14 4.80 -7.55 -4.08
N LYS A 15 6.08 -7.76 -4.42
CA LYS A 15 6.54 -8.95 -5.13
C LYS A 15 6.22 -10.24 -4.37
N ASP A 16 6.53 -10.27 -3.07
CA ASP A 16 6.26 -11.46 -2.25
C ASP A 16 4.76 -11.73 -2.14
N SER A 17 3.94 -10.67 -2.05
CA SER A 17 2.47 -10.81 -2.04
C SER A 17 1.95 -11.43 -3.34
N PHE A 18 2.52 -11.05 -4.46
CA PHE A 18 2.17 -11.59 -5.76
C PHE A 18 2.62 -13.04 -5.93
N ASP A 19 3.88 -13.33 -5.58
CA ASP A 19 4.45 -14.68 -5.65
C ASP A 19 3.68 -15.67 -4.76
N LEU A 20 3.29 -15.25 -3.55
CA LEU A 20 2.47 -16.07 -2.66
C LEU A 20 1.06 -16.27 -3.22
N TYR A 21 0.42 -15.22 -3.73
CA TYR A 21 -0.90 -15.31 -4.34
C TYR A 21 -0.94 -16.37 -5.46
N LEU A 22 0.03 -16.35 -6.37
CA LEU A 22 0.13 -17.35 -7.44
C LEU A 22 0.30 -18.78 -6.91
N LYS A 23 1.12 -18.96 -5.87
CA LYS A 23 1.32 -20.26 -5.23
C LYS A 23 0.05 -20.80 -4.59
N ILE A 24 -0.70 -19.95 -3.88
CA ILE A 24 -1.95 -20.36 -3.22
C ILE A 24 -3.04 -20.65 -4.27
N GLN A 25 -3.11 -19.86 -5.35
CA GLN A 25 -4.00 -20.13 -6.48
C GLN A 25 -3.74 -21.51 -7.12
N GLY A 26 -2.47 -21.85 -7.32
CA GLY A 26 -2.07 -23.14 -7.89
C GLY A 26 -2.29 -24.35 -6.95
N GLU A 27 -2.45 -24.11 -5.65
CA GLU A 27 -2.65 -25.17 -4.65
C GLU A 27 -4.14 -25.52 -4.52
N LYS A 28 -4.55 -26.61 -5.20
CA LYS A 28 -5.95 -27.05 -5.30
C LYS A 28 -6.65 -27.21 -3.95
N THR A 29 -5.93 -27.69 -2.95
CA THR A 29 -6.50 -27.90 -1.60
C THR A 29 -7.02 -26.61 -0.96
N ILE A 30 -6.45 -25.46 -1.34
CA ILE A 30 -6.87 -24.14 -0.86
C ILE A 30 -7.84 -23.51 -1.85
N SER A 31 -7.51 -23.50 -3.15
CA SER A 31 -8.30 -22.81 -4.17
C SER A 31 -9.69 -23.42 -4.44
N GLU A 32 -9.90 -24.71 -4.14
CA GLU A 32 -11.23 -25.33 -4.20
C GLU A 32 -12.12 -24.97 -3.01
N LYS A 33 -11.53 -24.49 -1.91
CA LYS A 33 -12.22 -24.24 -0.64
C LYS A 33 -12.35 -22.76 -0.30
N TYR A 34 -11.46 -21.92 -0.81
CA TYR A 34 -11.39 -20.50 -0.53
C TYR A 34 -11.29 -19.70 -1.84
N GLU A 35 -12.01 -18.58 -1.88
CA GLU A 35 -11.78 -17.53 -2.86
C GLU A 35 -10.51 -16.76 -2.45
N ILE A 36 -9.57 -16.59 -3.38
CA ILE A 36 -8.26 -16.00 -3.10
C ILE A 36 -8.15 -14.66 -3.82
N TYR A 37 -7.85 -13.61 -3.07
CA TYR A 37 -7.72 -12.25 -3.60
C TYR A 37 -6.37 -11.64 -3.24
N LEU A 38 -5.89 -10.75 -4.12
CA LEU A 38 -4.68 -9.95 -3.91
C LEU A 38 -5.05 -8.49 -3.63
N LEU A 39 -4.49 -7.91 -2.59
CA LEU A 39 -4.68 -6.50 -2.21
C LEU A 39 -3.34 -5.83 -1.92
N ASN A 40 -2.68 -5.32 -2.95
CA ASN A 40 -1.44 -4.55 -2.80
C ASN A 40 -1.56 -3.21 -3.55
N SER A 41 -0.47 -2.45 -3.62
CA SER A 41 -0.45 -1.15 -4.29
C SER A 41 -0.64 -1.22 -5.81
N THR A 42 -0.56 -2.40 -6.44
CA THR A 42 -0.72 -2.57 -7.90
C THR A 42 -2.15 -2.88 -8.31
N ILE A 43 -3.10 -2.90 -7.38
CA ILE A 43 -4.53 -3.07 -7.63
C ILE A 43 -5.22 -1.69 -7.55
N ILE A 44 -6.06 -1.34 -8.53
CA ILE A 44 -6.86 -0.10 -8.50
C ILE A 44 -7.87 -0.11 -7.34
N ASP A 45 -8.18 1.07 -6.80
CA ASP A 45 -9.03 1.17 -5.61
C ASP A 45 -10.49 0.76 -5.86
N THR A 46 -11.02 0.93 -7.08
CA THR A 46 -12.35 0.40 -7.43
C THR A 46 -12.42 -1.12 -7.22
N ARG A 47 -11.38 -1.84 -7.68
CA ARG A 47 -11.27 -3.29 -7.49
C ARG A 47 -11.03 -3.66 -6.04
N LYS A 48 -10.16 -2.92 -5.33
CA LYS A 48 -9.97 -3.12 -3.88
C LYS A 48 -11.33 -3.05 -3.17
N LYS A 49 -12.09 -1.97 -3.37
CA LYS A 49 -13.44 -1.80 -2.78
C LYS A 49 -14.35 -2.98 -3.08
N ALA A 50 -14.40 -3.45 -4.33
CA ALA A 50 -15.21 -4.61 -4.70
C ALA A 50 -14.81 -5.89 -3.93
N ILE A 51 -13.51 -6.15 -3.77
CA ILE A 51 -13.00 -7.28 -2.96
C ILE A 51 -13.40 -7.10 -1.49
N LEU A 52 -13.27 -5.89 -0.96
CA LEU A 52 -13.64 -5.60 0.43
C LEU A 52 -15.14 -5.81 0.69
N GLU A 53 -16.01 -5.45 -0.25
CA GLU A 53 -17.46 -5.72 -0.16
C GLU A 53 -17.76 -7.22 -0.15
N ILE A 54 -17.07 -8.02 -0.99
CA ILE A 54 -17.20 -9.49 -0.97
C ILE A 54 -16.85 -10.05 0.41
N CYS A 55 -15.82 -9.48 1.05
CA CYS A 55 -15.35 -9.91 2.35
C CYS A 55 -16.29 -9.53 3.51
N LYS A 56 -17.33 -8.72 3.28
CA LYS A 56 -18.36 -8.46 4.31
C LYS A 56 -19.29 -9.65 4.52
N ASP A 57 -19.49 -10.50 3.51
CA ASP A 57 -20.28 -11.73 3.64
C ASP A 57 -19.57 -12.73 4.56
N GLU A 58 -20.19 -13.10 5.68
CA GLU A 58 -19.65 -14.04 6.66
C GLU A 58 -19.67 -15.50 6.19
N ASN A 59 -20.50 -15.82 5.19
CA ASN A 59 -20.64 -17.18 4.67
C ASN A 59 -19.53 -17.53 3.66
N ARG A 60 -18.83 -16.53 3.13
CA ARG A 60 -17.76 -16.72 2.17
C ARG A 60 -16.47 -17.13 2.85
N LYS A 61 -15.78 -18.08 2.21
CA LYS A 61 -14.44 -18.51 2.59
C LYS A 61 -13.45 -17.75 1.72
N VAL A 62 -12.70 -16.85 2.33
CA VAL A 62 -11.83 -15.91 1.62
C VAL A 62 -10.42 -15.92 2.21
N VAL A 63 -9.42 -15.91 1.33
CA VAL A 63 -8.02 -15.63 1.65
C VAL A 63 -7.64 -14.32 0.97
N ILE A 64 -7.21 -13.34 1.74
CA ILE A 64 -6.63 -12.11 1.22
C ILE A 64 -5.12 -12.15 1.41
N VAL A 65 -4.38 -12.06 0.30
CA VAL A 65 -2.94 -11.80 0.32
C VAL A 65 -2.73 -10.31 0.09
N SER A 66 -2.03 -9.64 0.99
CA SER A 66 -1.90 -8.19 1.02
C SER A 66 -0.49 -7.73 1.37
N THR A 67 -0.24 -6.44 1.13
CA THR A 67 0.85 -5.69 1.75
C THR A 67 0.33 -4.78 2.86
N GLN A 68 1.14 -3.84 3.33
CA GLN A 68 0.77 -2.80 4.31
C GLN A 68 -0.47 -1.97 3.91
N SER A 69 -0.90 -2.03 2.65
CA SER A 69 -2.10 -1.37 2.13
C SER A 69 -3.41 -1.71 2.85
N VAL A 70 -3.51 -2.85 3.54
CA VAL A 70 -4.71 -3.23 4.32
C VAL A 70 -4.73 -2.60 5.72
N GLU A 71 -3.60 -2.07 6.21
CA GLU A 71 -3.45 -1.59 7.60
C GLU A 71 -4.31 -0.33 7.89
N ALA A 72 -4.48 0.55 6.89
CA ALA A 72 -5.23 1.80 7.02
C ALA A 72 -6.58 1.76 6.27
N GLY A 73 -7.68 2.00 7.01
CA GLY A 73 -8.99 2.33 6.42
C GLY A 73 -9.87 1.17 5.97
N VAL A 74 -9.46 -0.09 6.17
CA VAL A 74 -10.27 -1.28 5.82
C VAL A 74 -11.12 -1.73 7.01
N ASP A 75 -12.44 -1.70 6.84
CA ASP A 75 -13.43 -2.13 7.84
C ASP A 75 -13.82 -3.61 7.67
N ILE A 76 -12.86 -4.53 7.87
CA ILE A 76 -13.09 -5.98 7.76
C ILE A 76 -12.58 -6.71 9.00
N ASP A 77 -13.34 -7.71 9.43
CA ASP A 77 -12.99 -8.64 10.49
C ASP A 77 -12.55 -10.00 9.93
N PHE A 78 -11.32 -10.42 10.26
CA PHE A 78 -10.75 -11.71 9.86
C PHE A 78 -10.72 -12.71 11.02
N ASP A 79 -10.77 -14.01 10.70
CA ASP A 79 -10.71 -15.09 11.69
C ASP A 79 -9.27 -15.45 12.07
N VAL A 80 -8.35 -15.37 11.09
CA VAL A 80 -6.94 -15.73 11.24
C VAL A 80 -6.08 -14.77 10.44
N GLY A 81 -4.97 -14.33 11.02
CA GLY A 81 -3.96 -13.53 10.34
C GLY A 81 -2.60 -14.19 10.27
N PHE A 82 -1.90 -13.96 9.16
CA PHE A 82 -0.49 -14.26 8.98
C PHE A 82 0.21 -12.96 8.61
N ARG A 83 1.30 -12.61 9.29
CA ARG A 83 2.03 -11.36 9.06
C ARG A 83 3.53 -11.64 8.98
N ALA A 84 4.16 -11.23 7.89
CA ALA A 84 5.62 -11.19 7.85
C ALA A 84 6.14 -10.24 8.92
N TYR A 85 7.29 -10.54 9.51
CA TYR A 85 7.87 -9.74 10.60
C TYR A 85 8.03 -8.27 10.19
N ALA A 86 7.60 -7.37 11.07
CA ALA A 86 7.55 -5.93 10.87
C ALA A 86 7.65 -5.22 12.23
N PRO A 87 7.87 -3.89 12.25
CA PRO A 87 7.72 -3.10 13.47
C PRO A 87 6.41 -3.39 14.20
N PHE A 88 6.46 -3.39 15.52
CA PHE A 88 5.36 -3.87 16.34
C PHE A 88 4.05 -3.10 16.14
N ASP A 89 4.12 -1.80 15.92
CA ASP A 89 2.97 -0.97 15.61
C ASP A 89 2.24 -1.48 14.36
N SER A 90 2.96 -1.87 13.30
CA SER A 90 2.37 -2.52 12.12
C SER A 90 1.74 -3.88 12.46
N ILE A 91 2.41 -4.69 13.31
CA ILE A 91 1.84 -5.98 13.77
C ILE A 91 0.53 -5.77 14.54
N VAL A 92 0.50 -4.83 15.49
CA VAL A 92 -0.69 -4.48 16.28
C VAL A 92 -1.81 -3.95 15.40
N GLN A 93 -1.48 -3.11 14.42
CA GLN A 93 -2.48 -2.58 13.47
C GLN A 93 -3.18 -3.71 12.70
N VAL A 94 -2.41 -4.72 12.26
CA VAL A 94 -2.97 -5.91 11.61
C VAL A 94 -3.75 -6.77 12.62
N ALA A 95 -3.22 -6.96 13.84
CA ALA A 95 -3.89 -7.69 14.91
C ALA A 95 -5.27 -7.08 15.23
N GLY A 96 -5.40 -5.76 15.21
CA GLY A 96 -6.68 -5.05 15.41
C GLY A 96 -7.72 -5.29 14.30
N ARG A 97 -7.36 -5.94 13.19
CA ARG A 97 -8.28 -6.39 12.12
C ARG A 97 -8.68 -7.86 12.27
N ILE A 98 -8.10 -8.58 13.23
CA ILE A 98 -8.40 -9.97 13.53
C ILE A 98 -9.28 -9.99 14.78
N ASN A 99 -10.48 -10.55 14.69
CA ASN A 99 -11.49 -10.51 15.75
C ASN A 99 -11.86 -9.11 16.24
N ARG A 100 -11.97 -8.15 15.32
CA ARG A 100 -12.23 -6.75 15.64
C ARG A 100 -13.52 -6.53 16.44
N ASN A 101 -14.52 -7.39 16.24
CA ASN A 101 -15.81 -7.29 16.93
C ASN A 101 -15.83 -8.02 18.29
N SER A 102 -14.71 -8.63 18.70
CA SER A 102 -14.57 -9.43 19.93
C SER A 102 -15.66 -10.51 20.09
N SER A 103 -16.26 -10.93 18.99
CA SER A 103 -17.41 -11.85 18.98
C SER A 103 -16.99 -13.32 18.94
N LYS A 104 -15.71 -13.59 18.67
CA LYS A 104 -15.15 -14.94 18.56
C LYS A 104 -14.26 -15.22 19.77
N GLU A 105 -14.44 -16.40 20.39
CA GLU A 105 -13.72 -16.80 21.60
C GLU A 105 -12.20 -16.98 21.40
N CYS A 106 -11.72 -17.20 20.17
CA CYS A 106 -10.31 -17.44 19.90
C CYS A 106 -9.95 -17.10 18.44
N CYS A 107 -9.16 -16.06 18.22
CA CYS A 107 -8.57 -15.78 16.92
C CYS A 107 -7.05 -15.75 17.03
N GLU A 108 -6.39 -16.25 15.99
CA GLU A 108 -4.95 -16.48 16.00
C GLU A 108 -4.27 -15.57 14.98
N MET A 109 -3.18 -14.94 15.39
CA MET A 109 -2.27 -14.24 14.49
C MET A 109 -0.90 -14.92 14.54
N PHE A 110 -0.37 -15.25 13.36
CA PHE A 110 0.94 -15.86 13.20
C PHE A 110 1.90 -14.83 12.61
N VAL A 111 3.00 -14.55 13.33
CA VAL A 111 4.09 -13.71 12.82
C VAL A 111 5.23 -14.61 12.36
N PHE A 112 5.70 -14.42 11.12
CA PHE A 112 6.76 -15.23 10.53
C PHE A 112 7.88 -14.36 9.94
N GLU A 113 9.12 -14.87 9.97
CA GLU A 113 10.26 -14.21 9.32
C GLU A 113 10.36 -14.67 7.87
N ASP A 114 10.44 -13.71 6.94
CA ASP A 114 10.55 -13.94 5.50
C ASP A 114 11.88 -13.43 4.92
N GLY A 115 12.76 -12.86 5.76
CA GLY A 115 14.05 -12.30 5.36
C GLY A 115 13.97 -10.95 4.63
N THR A 116 12.78 -10.36 4.52
CA THR A 116 12.56 -9.07 3.84
C THR A 116 12.49 -7.90 4.79
N SER A 117 12.18 -8.16 6.06
CA SER A 117 12.16 -7.20 7.17
C SER A 117 13.39 -6.28 7.18
N LYS A 118 14.60 -6.87 7.14
CA LYS A 118 15.88 -6.14 7.12
C LYS A 118 16.09 -5.28 5.88
N LYS A 119 15.44 -5.58 4.75
CA LYS A 119 15.55 -4.81 3.50
C LYS A 119 14.60 -3.62 3.48
N VAL A 120 13.36 -3.82 3.93
CA VAL A 120 12.31 -2.80 3.94
C VAL A 120 12.57 -1.75 5.02
N TYR A 121 13.01 -2.18 6.20
CA TYR A 121 13.19 -1.31 7.36
C TYR A 121 14.67 -0.92 7.58
N LYS A 122 15.45 -0.76 6.49
CA LYS A 122 16.90 -0.44 6.54
C LYS A 122 17.26 0.87 7.26
N LYS A 123 16.47 1.94 7.09
CA LYS A 123 16.68 3.22 7.80
C LYS A 123 16.27 3.14 9.27
N ASP A 124 15.32 2.26 9.56
CA ASP A 124 14.93 1.87 10.91
C ASP A 124 15.82 0.76 11.49
N SER A 125 16.91 0.37 10.81
CA SER A 125 17.80 -0.68 11.33
C SER A 125 18.51 -0.28 12.62
N LYS A 126 18.76 1.02 12.85
CA LYS A 126 19.20 1.48 14.17
C LYS A 126 18.12 1.31 15.25
N SER A 127 16.82 1.20 14.91
CA SER A 127 15.76 0.80 15.85
C SER A 127 15.50 -0.70 15.91
N ILE A 128 15.84 -1.45 14.86
CA ILE A 128 15.78 -2.91 14.86
C ILE A 128 16.94 -3.49 15.69
N GLU A 129 18.09 -2.80 15.73
CA GLU A 129 19.22 -3.16 16.57
C GLU A 129 19.05 -2.73 18.05
N THR A 130 18.30 -1.66 18.34
CA THR A 130 18.09 -1.21 19.73
C THR A 130 16.90 -1.84 20.44
N ASN A 131 15.98 -2.48 19.70
CA ASN A 131 14.93 -3.31 20.29
C ASN A 131 15.34 -4.77 20.11
N ASP A 132 16.04 -5.32 21.11
CA ASP A 132 16.54 -6.70 21.16
C ASP A 132 15.67 -7.66 20.34
N ASP A 133 16.13 -8.00 19.13
CA ASP A 133 15.50 -8.92 18.18
C ASP A 133 15.17 -10.26 18.86
N ALA A 134 15.94 -10.64 19.88
CA ALA A 134 15.70 -11.78 20.76
C ALA A 134 14.47 -11.64 21.67
N SER A 135 14.17 -10.44 22.18
CA SER A 135 13.04 -10.19 23.07
C SER A 135 11.70 -10.18 22.32
N ILE A 136 11.67 -9.60 21.12
CA ILE A 136 10.47 -9.58 20.26
C ILE A 136 10.20 -10.99 19.72
N LYS A 137 11.24 -11.71 19.26
CA LYS A 137 11.11 -13.12 18.87
C LYS A 137 10.68 -14.00 20.04
N SER A 138 11.24 -13.78 21.23
CA SER A 138 10.80 -14.44 22.46
C SER A 138 9.32 -14.15 22.77
N PHE A 139 8.87 -12.91 22.58
CA PHE A 139 7.48 -12.49 22.82
C PHE A 139 6.50 -13.20 21.88
N PHE A 140 6.78 -13.23 20.57
CA PHE A 140 5.92 -13.89 19.59
C PHE A 140 6.08 -15.42 19.53
N SER A 141 7.15 -15.97 20.12
CA SER A 141 7.31 -17.43 20.27
C SER A 141 6.44 -18.03 21.39
N LYS A 142 5.87 -17.19 22.26
CA LYS A 142 4.97 -17.64 23.33
C LYS A 142 3.57 -17.88 22.77
N LYS A 143 3.00 -19.03 23.15
CA LYS A 143 1.67 -19.51 22.71
C LYS A 143 0.50 -18.77 23.39
N PHE A 144 0.77 -18.05 24.47
CA PHE A 144 -0.17 -17.23 25.24
C PHE A 144 0.57 -15.96 25.67
N ILE A 145 -0.03 -14.80 25.40
CA ILE A 145 0.42 -13.49 25.86
C ILE A 145 -0.62 -13.01 26.88
N ASP A 146 -0.19 -12.68 28.09
CA ASP A 146 -1.08 -12.10 29.10
C ASP A 146 -1.40 -10.63 28.75
N GLU A 147 -2.69 -10.33 28.55
CA GLU A 147 -3.18 -9.07 27.99
C GLU A 147 -2.79 -7.82 28.81
N ASN A 148 -2.52 -7.95 30.11
CA ASN A 148 -2.42 -6.80 31.01
C ASN A 148 -1.00 -6.42 31.43
N SER A 149 -0.06 -7.37 31.49
CA SER A 149 1.29 -7.12 32.01
C SER A 149 2.33 -7.07 30.90
N GLU A 150 2.39 -8.13 30.09
CA GLU A 150 3.40 -8.31 29.05
C GLU A 150 3.18 -7.36 27.86
N ILE A 151 1.92 -7.14 27.47
CA ILE A 151 1.57 -6.17 26.41
C ILE A 151 1.93 -4.74 26.84
N LYS A 152 1.62 -4.36 28.07
CA LYS A 152 1.93 -3.03 28.59
C LYS A 152 3.44 -2.80 28.69
N GLU A 153 4.18 -3.77 29.22
CA GLU A 153 5.63 -3.69 29.34
C GLU A 153 6.29 -3.62 27.95
N PHE A 154 5.72 -4.32 26.96
CA PHE A 154 6.14 -4.22 25.57
C PHE A 154 5.85 -2.83 24.96
N TYR A 155 4.62 -2.30 25.12
CA TYR A 155 4.25 -0.96 24.65
C TYR A 155 5.14 0.11 25.27
N ASP A 156 5.36 0.05 26.58
CA ASP A 156 6.21 1.00 27.29
C ASP A 156 7.64 0.96 26.72
N ARG A 157 8.20 -0.22 26.41
CA ARG A 157 9.51 -0.33 25.77
C ARG A 157 9.55 0.25 24.36
N VAL A 158 8.57 -0.05 23.52
CA VAL A 158 8.52 0.47 22.14
C VAL A 158 8.31 1.98 22.11
N ILE A 159 7.37 2.50 22.91
CA ILE A 159 7.14 3.94 23.03
C ILE A 159 8.41 4.62 23.53
N ASN A 160 9.07 4.10 24.57
CA ASN A 160 10.32 4.66 25.06
C ASN A 160 11.43 4.65 23.99
N GLY A 161 11.52 3.59 23.17
CA GLY A 161 12.47 3.53 22.05
C GLY A 161 12.17 4.57 20.96
N ILE A 162 10.90 4.77 20.61
CA ILE A 162 10.46 5.81 19.67
C ILE A 162 10.75 7.22 20.23
N ASP A 163 10.46 7.45 21.51
CA ASP A 163 10.64 8.73 22.19
C ASP A 163 12.13 9.12 22.29
N GLN A 164 13.00 8.15 22.57
CA GLN A 164 14.46 8.37 22.58
C GLN A 164 14.98 8.75 21.18
N LYS A 165 14.49 8.08 20.13
CA LYS A 165 14.82 8.39 18.73
C LYS A 165 14.37 9.79 18.32
N ASN A 166 13.12 10.13 18.65
CA ASN A 166 12.55 11.44 18.32
C ASN A 166 13.32 12.56 19.02
N LYS A 167 13.73 12.38 20.29
CA LYS A 167 14.57 13.37 21.00
C LYS A 167 15.92 13.62 20.33
N THR A 168 16.52 12.63 19.66
CA THR A 168 17.79 12.81 18.94
C THR A 168 17.66 13.41 17.53
N LEU A 169 16.54 13.20 16.84
CA LEU A 169 16.32 13.69 15.47
C LEU A 169 15.59 15.04 15.39
N PHE A 170 14.79 15.41 16.41
CA PHE A 170 14.00 16.65 16.40
C PHE A 170 14.79 17.93 16.70
N ILE A 171 16.05 17.83 17.16
CA ILE A 171 16.78 18.99 17.66
C ILE A 171 17.34 19.88 16.54
N ASP A 172 17.54 19.38 15.31
CA ASP A 172 18.23 20.17 14.27
C ASP A 172 17.34 20.73 13.14
N SER A 173 16.11 20.22 12.95
CA SER A 173 15.26 20.60 11.80
C SER A 173 13.91 21.27 12.17
N SER A 174 13.57 21.34 13.45
CA SER A 174 12.26 21.80 13.91
C SER A 174 12.10 23.32 13.98
N GLN A 175 13.15 24.08 14.28
CA GLN A 175 12.99 25.53 14.43
C GLN A 175 12.71 26.26 13.10
N THR A 176 13.29 25.79 11.99
CA THR A 176 13.08 26.37 10.66
C THR A 176 11.72 26.01 10.08
N ASN A 177 11.28 24.76 10.23
CA ASN A 177 10.01 24.30 9.68
C ASN A 177 8.80 24.84 10.45
N VAL A 178 8.90 25.06 11.77
CA VAL A 178 7.78 25.59 12.57
C VAL A 178 7.48 27.06 12.23
N SER A 179 8.50 27.89 11.99
CA SER A 179 8.28 29.27 11.54
C SER A 179 7.65 29.31 10.14
N ASP A 180 8.10 28.44 9.24
CA ASP A 180 7.60 28.41 7.87
C ASP A 180 6.15 27.90 7.82
N ILE A 181 5.82 26.88 8.63
CA ILE A 181 4.43 26.41 8.82
C ILE A 181 3.57 27.52 9.42
N ARG A 182 4.04 28.18 10.49
CA ARG A 182 3.31 29.26 11.17
C ARG A 182 3.02 30.44 10.25
N ASN A 183 3.95 30.74 9.35
CA ASN A 183 3.83 31.83 8.37
C ASN A 183 3.18 31.38 7.05
N LEU A 184 2.73 30.13 6.95
CA LEU A 184 2.14 29.55 5.72
C LEU A 184 3.06 29.69 4.50
N PHE A 185 4.37 29.61 4.69
CA PHE A 185 5.35 29.57 3.60
C PHE A 185 5.40 28.18 2.98
N LEU A 186 4.28 27.77 2.39
CA LEU A 186 4.05 26.42 1.87
C LEU A 186 5.13 25.96 0.89
N ARG A 187 5.71 26.87 0.08
CA ARG A 187 6.81 26.55 -0.84
C ARG A 187 8.13 26.22 -0.13
N GLN A 188 8.40 26.84 1.01
CA GLN A 188 9.60 26.56 1.81
C GLN A 188 9.40 25.27 2.59
N VAL A 189 8.21 25.05 3.16
CA VAL A 189 7.84 23.79 3.81
C VAL A 189 7.93 22.62 2.82
N ASP A 190 7.36 22.76 1.61
CA ASP A 190 7.42 21.75 0.55
C ASP A 190 8.88 21.37 0.23
N ARG A 191 9.76 22.36 0.06
CA ARG A 191 11.20 22.13 -0.21
C ARG A 191 11.97 21.53 0.96
N ASN A 192 11.66 21.94 2.19
CA ASN A 192 12.43 21.59 3.37
C ASN A 192 11.96 20.27 4.02
N VAL A 193 10.72 19.84 3.74
CA VAL A 193 10.10 18.61 4.29
C VAL A 193 9.97 17.57 3.18
N HIS A 194 11.11 17.08 2.67
CA HIS A 194 11.16 15.93 1.76
C HIS A 194 11.36 14.64 2.57
N LEU A 195 10.26 13.99 2.97
CA LEU A 195 10.29 12.71 3.70
C LEU A 195 10.54 11.49 2.79
N ILE A 196 10.22 11.60 1.50
CA ILE A 196 10.40 10.56 0.49
C ILE A 196 11.14 11.17 -0.70
N GLU A 197 12.35 10.67 -0.98
CA GLU A 197 13.10 11.03 -2.19
C GLU A 197 12.57 10.20 -3.36
N GLY A 198 11.82 10.83 -4.27
CA GLY A 198 11.38 10.18 -5.51
C GLY A 198 10.13 10.82 -6.10
N ASP A 199 10.09 10.90 -7.43
CA ASP A 199 8.85 11.22 -8.14
C ASP A 199 7.90 10.01 -8.15
N THR A 200 6.60 10.25 -8.11
CA THR A 200 5.58 9.23 -8.36
C THR A 200 4.81 9.57 -9.63
N ILE A 201 4.50 8.55 -10.42
CA ILE A 201 3.69 8.67 -11.64
C ILE A 201 2.32 8.05 -11.33
N SER A 202 1.25 8.78 -11.63
CA SER A 202 -0.12 8.29 -11.52
C SER A 202 -0.55 7.69 -12.85
N LEU A 203 -0.66 6.37 -12.93
CA LEU A 203 -1.16 5.66 -14.11
C LEU A 203 -2.68 5.56 -14.03
N PHE A 204 -3.41 6.09 -15.00
CA PHE A 204 -4.86 5.93 -15.11
C PHE A 204 -5.20 4.70 -15.95
N ILE A 205 -6.05 3.83 -15.43
CA ILE A 205 -6.43 2.55 -16.05
C ILE A 205 -7.91 2.59 -16.41
N PRO A 206 -8.25 2.84 -17.69
CA PRO A 206 -9.63 2.86 -18.18
C PRO A 206 -10.15 1.43 -18.37
N TYR A 207 -10.33 0.68 -17.26
CA TYR A 207 -10.66 -0.74 -17.36
C TYR A 207 -12.10 -1.04 -17.82
N ASN A 208 -12.98 -0.02 -17.78
CA ASN A 208 -14.39 -0.11 -18.18
C ASN A 208 -14.83 1.16 -18.93
N GLU A 209 -16.00 1.08 -19.56
CA GLU A 209 -16.63 2.19 -20.30
C GLU A 209 -16.82 3.44 -19.42
N ASP A 210 -17.14 3.27 -18.13
CA ASP A 210 -17.27 4.39 -17.21
C ASP A 210 -15.94 5.15 -17.01
N GLY A 211 -14.83 4.41 -16.90
CA GLY A 211 -13.49 4.98 -16.76
C GLY A 211 -13.05 5.72 -18.03
N GLU A 212 -13.34 5.17 -19.21
CA GLU A 212 -13.09 5.84 -20.49
C GLU A 212 -13.89 7.13 -20.60
N LYS A 213 -15.20 7.08 -20.29
CA LYS A 213 -16.06 8.26 -20.31
C LYS A 213 -15.59 9.33 -19.33
N LEU A 214 -15.21 8.93 -18.11
CA LEU A 214 -14.68 9.83 -17.09
C LEU A 214 -13.40 10.54 -17.55
N TRP A 215 -12.54 9.83 -18.28
CA TRP A 215 -11.33 10.41 -18.86
C TRP A 215 -11.66 11.45 -19.93
N LEU A 216 -12.57 11.15 -20.85
CA LEU A 216 -13.00 12.10 -21.89
C LEU A 216 -13.63 13.36 -21.30
N GLU A 217 -14.48 13.20 -20.27
CA GLU A 217 -15.05 14.33 -19.54
C GLU A 217 -13.94 15.17 -18.88
N TYR A 218 -12.93 14.51 -18.27
CA TYR A 218 -11.79 15.20 -17.68
C TYR A 218 -10.95 15.95 -18.71
N GLU A 219 -10.66 15.36 -19.86
CA GLU A 219 -9.92 16.00 -20.94
C GLU A 219 -10.64 17.24 -21.49
N SER A 220 -11.97 17.16 -21.64
CA SER A 220 -12.78 18.27 -22.13
C SER A 220 -12.76 19.51 -21.22
N LEU A 221 -12.41 19.36 -19.93
CA LEU A 221 -12.30 20.49 -18.99
C LEU A 221 -11.10 21.40 -19.28
N PHE A 222 -10.14 20.91 -20.07
CA PHE A 222 -8.92 21.65 -20.42
C PHE A 222 -8.96 22.27 -21.82
N ASP A 223 -9.93 21.89 -22.66
CA ASP A 223 -10.17 22.51 -23.97
C ASP A 223 -10.96 23.83 -23.81
N GLY A 224 -10.26 24.94 -23.55
CA GLY A 224 -10.80 26.31 -23.69
C GLY A 224 -10.31 27.35 -22.67
N GLU A 225 -10.78 28.60 -22.84
CA GLU A 225 -10.45 29.79 -22.01
C GLU A 225 -10.89 29.70 -20.53
N LYS A 226 -11.46 28.57 -20.07
CA LYS A 226 -12.06 28.39 -18.73
C LYS A 226 -11.19 27.63 -17.71
N CYS A 227 -9.91 27.41 -17.98
CA CYS A 227 -9.00 26.72 -17.05
C CYS A 227 -8.97 27.33 -15.62
N PHE A 228 -9.17 28.64 -15.47
CA PHE A 228 -9.18 29.30 -14.16
C PHE A 228 -10.54 29.22 -13.44
N GLU A 229 -11.66 29.23 -14.16
CA GLU A 229 -13.00 29.08 -13.57
C GLU A 229 -13.25 27.63 -13.11
N ASN A 230 -12.64 26.66 -13.79
CA ASN A 230 -12.84 25.24 -13.57
C ASN A 230 -11.93 24.62 -12.51
N ALA A 231 -11.11 25.38 -11.78
CA ALA A 231 -10.14 24.81 -10.82
C ALA A 231 -10.78 23.94 -9.73
N ILE A 232 -12.02 24.27 -9.31
CA ILE A 232 -12.80 23.47 -8.36
C ILE A 232 -13.27 22.17 -9.04
N SER A 233 -13.86 22.27 -10.23
CA SER A 233 -14.32 21.14 -11.02
C SER A 233 -13.17 20.18 -11.37
N ILE A 234 -12.00 20.69 -11.74
CA ILE A 234 -10.80 19.88 -12.00
C ILE A 234 -10.39 19.10 -10.75
N LYS A 235 -10.45 19.71 -9.56
CA LYS A 235 -10.17 19.00 -8.30
C LYS A 235 -11.22 17.92 -7.99
N GLU A 236 -12.49 18.18 -8.28
CA GLU A 236 -13.58 17.21 -8.09
C GLU A 236 -13.45 16.03 -9.05
N PHE A 237 -13.21 16.28 -10.34
CA PHE A 237 -12.95 15.24 -11.32
C PHE A 237 -11.69 14.44 -10.99
N LYS A 238 -10.61 15.11 -10.54
CA LYS A 238 -9.40 14.44 -10.07
C LYS A 238 -9.69 13.43 -8.95
N LYS A 239 -10.60 13.75 -8.01
CA LYS A 239 -11.02 12.80 -6.97
C LYS A 239 -11.75 11.57 -7.54
N GLN A 240 -12.47 11.72 -8.65
CA GLN A 240 -13.17 10.63 -9.32
C GLN A 240 -12.23 9.74 -10.16
N LEU A 241 -11.13 10.29 -10.65
CA LEU A 241 -10.09 9.56 -11.39
C LEU A 241 -9.19 8.72 -10.49
N ILE A 242 -8.92 9.18 -9.25
CA ILE A 242 -8.04 8.48 -8.29
C ILE A 242 -8.40 6.98 -8.14
N PRO A 243 -9.68 6.60 -7.98
CA PRO A 243 -10.06 5.19 -7.87
C PRO A 243 -9.64 4.27 -9.02
N TYR A 244 -9.46 4.83 -10.22
CA TYR A 244 -9.03 4.13 -11.43
C TYR A 244 -7.52 4.25 -11.66
N SER A 245 -6.79 4.85 -10.73
CA SER A 245 -5.37 5.14 -10.88
C SER A 245 -4.48 4.30 -9.96
N ILE A 246 -3.25 4.08 -10.41
CA ILE A 246 -2.19 3.42 -9.65
C ILE A 246 -0.98 4.34 -9.60
N ASN A 247 -0.45 4.57 -8.40
CA ASN A 247 0.78 5.31 -8.23
C ASN A 247 1.97 4.36 -8.27
N ILE A 248 2.89 4.62 -9.19
CA ILE A 248 4.17 3.93 -9.27
C ILE A 248 5.31 4.89 -8.92
N PHE A 249 6.33 4.37 -8.26
CA PHE A 249 7.55 5.14 -8.05
C PHE A 249 8.29 5.29 -9.38
N ASN A 250 8.78 6.50 -9.64
CA ASN A 250 9.62 6.80 -10.79
C ASN A 250 10.89 5.97 -10.69
N CYS A 251 11.01 5.01 -11.60
CA CYS A 251 12.12 4.08 -11.67
C CYS A 251 12.87 4.26 -12.98
N TYR A 252 14.08 3.70 -13.04
CA TYR A 252 14.90 3.75 -14.24
C TYR A 252 14.52 2.61 -15.18
N THR A 253 14.37 2.92 -16.47
CA THR A 253 14.33 1.96 -17.57
C THR A 253 15.73 1.85 -18.19
N LYS A 254 15.88 1.05 -19.25
CA LYS A 254 17.14 0.99 -20.03
C LYS A 254 17.52 2.31 -20.69
N HIS A 255 16.57 3.25 -20.81
CA HIS A 255 16.70 4.44 -21.63
C HIS A 255 16.63 5.76 -20.85
N GLY A 256 16.28 5.73 -19.56
CA GLY A 256 16.18 6.93 -18.73
C GLY A 256 15.27 6.75 -17.52
N LYS A 257 14.90 7.85 -16.86
CA LYS A 257 13.84 7.77 -15.84
C LYS A 257 12.50 7.60 -16.53
N LEU A 258 11.67 6.71 -16.01
CA LEU A 258 10.35 6.43 -16.56
C LEU A 258 9.51 7.70 -16.74
N LYS A 259 9.56 8.63 -15.78
CA LYS A 259 8.85 9.91 -15.85
C LYS A 259 9.32 10.78 -17.03
N GLU A 260 10.61 10.79 -17.32
CA GLU A 260 11.17 11.59 -18.43
C GLU A 260 10.69 11.04 -19.79
N ILE A 261 10.54 9.71 -19.90
CA ILE A 261 10.08 9.04 -21.13
C ILE A 261 8.61 9.34 -21.43
N ILE A 262 7.78 9.41 -20.39
CA ILE A 262 6.33 9.61 -20.53
C ILE A 262 5.89 11.05 -20.25
N ASP A 263 6.81 12.00 -20.02
CA ASP A 263 6.47 13.34 -19.53
C ASP A 263 5.51 14.06 -20.49
N GLU A 264 5.73 13.91 -21.79
CA GLU A 264 4.87 14.47 -22.85
C GLU A 264 3.49 13.78 -22.93
N GLU A 265 3.38 12.53 -22.46
CA GLU A 265 2.14 11.75 -22.40
C GLU A 265 1.38 11.96 -21.07
N ILE A 266 2.04 12.50 -20.03
CA ILE A 266 1.38 12.83 -18.75
C ILE A 266 0.48 14.05 -18.99
N ARG A 267 -0.82 13.79 -19.11
CA ARG A 267 -1.83 14.84 -19.21
C ARG A 267 -2.39 15.13 -17.84
N TYR A 268 -2.21 16.37 -17.40
CA TYR A 268 -2.85 16.92 -16.19
C TYR A 268 -2.52 16.13 -14.89
N GLY A 269 -1.35 15.49 -14.86
CA GLY A 269 -0.84 14.72 -13.72
C GLY A 269 -1.18 13.23 -13.71
N PHE A 270 -1.79 12.72 -14.78
CA PHE A 270 -2.03 11.29 -15.00
C PHE A 270 -1.47 10.84 -16.35
N TYR A 271 -1.00 9.60 -16.39
CA TYR A 271 -0.64 8.91 -17.63
C TYR A 271 -1.81 8.02 -18.05
N TYR A 272 -2.39 8.26 -19.23
CA TYR A 272 -3.49 7.45 -19.74
C TYR A 272 -2.98 6.12 -20.32
N CYS A 273 -3.38 5.00 -19.72
CA CYS A 273 -2.96 3.69 -20.17
C CYS A 273 -3.80 3.18 -21.35
N GLU A 274 -3.50 3.59 -22.58
CA GLU A 274 -4.24 3.15 -23.78
C GLU A 274 -4.27 1.61 -23.96
N ASN A 275 -3.13 0.95 -23.73
CA ASN A 275 -2.97 -0.50 -23.91
C ASN A 275 -2.88 -1.23 -22.57
N TRP A 276 -3.65 -0.79 -21.57
CA TRP A 276 -3.59 -1.30 -20.20
C TRP A 276 -3.73 -2.83 -20.12
N SER A 277 -4.51 -3.45 -21.00
CA SER A 277 -4.74 -4.90 -21.02
C SER A 277 -3.48 -5.74 -21.22
N LYS A 278 -2.39 -5.17 -21.74
CA LYS A 278 -1.10 -5.86 -21.90
C LYS A 278 -0.31 -6.01 -20.60
N TYR A 279 -0.49 -5.08 -19.67
CA TYR A 279 0.35 -4.98 -18.46
C TYR A 279 -0.48 -4.82 -17.18
N TYR A 280 -1.80 -4.88 -17.26
CA TYR A 280 -2.69 -4.79 -16.12
C TYR A 280 -3.82 -5.82 -16.19
N ASN A 281 -4.10 -6.45 -15.06
CA ASN A 281 -5.20 -7.38 -14.89
C ASN A 281 -5.89 -7.13 -13.53
N LEU A 282 -7.22 -7.27 -13.49
CA LEU A 282 -8.00 -6.95 -12.29
C LEU A 282 -7.77 -7.90 -11.10
N GLU A 283 -7.23 -9.10 -11.33
CA GLU A 283 -6.93 -10.07 -10.28
C GLU A 283 -5.47 -9.97 -9.81
N THR A 284 -4.53 -9.70 -10.73
CA THR A 284 -3.09 -9.69 -10.44
C THR A 284 -2.48 -8.30 -10.32
N GLY A 285 -3.20 -7.27 -10.74
CA GLY A 285 -2.76 -5.88 -10.74
C GLY A 285 -1.82 -5.55 -11.89
N LEU A 286 -1.04 -4.49 -11.68
CA LEU A 286 -0.03 -3.99 -12.62
C LEU A 286 1.22 -4.89 -12.64
N ASP A 287 1.55 -5.42 -13.81
CA ASP A 287 2.86 -5.96 -14.12
C ASP A 287 3.82 -4.82 -14.48
N GLN A 288 4.68 -4.47 -13.53
CA GLN A 288 5.62 -3.37 -13.71
C GLN A 288 6.69 -3.66 -14.77
N GLU A 289 7.05 -4.92 -14.99
CA GLU A 289 8.08 -5.26 -15.97
C GLU A 289 7.52 -5.20 -17.39
N GLU A 290 6.32 -5.73 -17.62
CA GLU A 290 5.62 -5.58 -18.89
C GLU A 290 5.25 -4.11 -19.18
N PHE A 291 4.87 -3.34 -18.16
CA PHE A 291 4.66 -1.90 -18.33
C PHE A 291 5.96 -1.19 -18.76
N LYS A 292 7.08 -1.46 -18.09
CA LYS A 292 8.38 -0.88 -18.45
C LYS A 292 8.82 -1.27 -19.86
N LYS A 293 8.60 -2.52 -20.29
CA LYS A 293 8.88 -2.95 -21.66
C LYS A 293 7.98 -2.22 -22.65
N SER A 294 6.68 -2.19 -22.39
CA SER A 294 5.71 -1.48 -23.24
C SER A 294 6.06 -0.01 -23.40
N VAL A 295 6.58 0.67 -22.37
CA VAL A 295 6.98 2.09 -22.45
C VAL A 295 8.37 2.24 -23.05
N GLY A 296 9.36 1.46 -22.61
CA GLY A 296 10.75 1.56 -23.08
C GLY A 296 10.97 1.05 -24.50
N GLU A 297 10.16 0.12 -25.01
CA GLU A 297 10.21 -0.33 -26.41
C GLU A 297 9.57 0.69 -27.37
N ARG A 298 8.66 1.55 -26.89
CA ARG A 298 8.05 2.62 -27.70
C ARG A 298 9.06 3.69 -28.13
N GLU A 299 10.15 3.89 -27.38
CA GLU A 299 11.25 4.78 -27.78
C GLU A 299 12.03 4.29 -29.02
N ALA A 300 11.85 3.04 -29.46
CA ALA A 300 12.42 2.54 -30.72
C ALA A 300 11.58 2.91 -31.97
N LEU A 301 10.46 3.62 -31.78
CA LEU A 301 9.54 4.04 -32.85
C LEU A 301 9.37 5.56 -32.88
N PHE A 302 10.47 6.31 -32.79
CA PHE A 302 10.52 7.66 -33.30
C PHE A 302 11.66 7.74 -34.32
N VAL A 303 11.28 7.68 -35.60
CA VAL A 303 12.07 8.26 -36.70
C VAL A 303 11.72 9.74 -36.78
#